data_AF-A0A920QW03-F1
#
_entry.id   AF-A0A920QW03-F1
#
_cell.length_a   1.000
_cell.length_b   1.000
_cell.length_c   1.000
_cell.angle_alpha   90.00
_cell.angle_beta   90.00
_cell.angle_gamma   90.00
#
_symmetry.space_group_name_H-M   'P 1'
#
loop_
_entity.id
_entity.type
_entity.pdbx_description
1 polymer ?
#
loop_
_entity_poly.entity_id
_entity_poly.type
_entity_poly.pdbx_seq_one_letter_code
_entity_poly.pdbx_strand_id
1 'polypeptide(L)' 'MSFENVIISPHAAYYSDKAISDLPVRCGQEVVRVLSGYKPLNLVNPEVLNKLPLKEE' A
#
# COMPACT_ATOMS: atom_id res chain seq x y z
N MET A 1 -28.88 -3.40 20.73
CA MET A 1 -28.19 -4.66 21.08
C MET A 1 -26.91 -4.30 21.80
N SER A 2 -26.66 -4.86 22.99
CA SER A 2 -25.42 -4.70 23.74
C SER A 2 -24.93 -6.08 24.15
N PHE A 3 -23.65 -6.39 23.90
CA PHE A 3 -23.02 -7.67 24.22
C PHE A 3 -21.89 -7.45 25.23
N GLU A 4 -21.85 -8.22 26.31
CA GLU A 4 -20.92 -8.00 27.43
C GLU A 4 -19.50 -8.52 27.18
N ASN A 5 -19.32 -9.39 26.18
CA ASN A 5 -18.09 -10.12 25.92
C ASN A 5 -17.49 -9.84 24.54
N VAL A 6 -17.82 -8.69 23.94
CA VAL A 6 -17.36 -8.32 22.59
C VAL A 6 -16.58 -7.01 22.64
N ILE A 7 -15.35 -7.04 22.14
CA ILE A 7 -14.54 -5.84 21.88
C ILE A 7 -14.63 -5.51 20.39
N ILE A 8 -14.94 -4.25 20.07
CA ILE A 8 -15.05 -3.76 18.69
C ILE A 8 -14.03 -2.65 18.49
N SER A 9 -13.27 -2.71 17.39
CA SER A 9 -12.39 -1.61 16.97
C SER A 9 -12.94 -0.95 15.69
N PRO A 10 -12.84 0.39 15.56
CA PRO A 10 -13.38 1.12 14.41
C PRO A 10 -12.42 1.07 13.21
N HIS A 11 -12.10 -0.12 12.71
CA HIS A 11 -11.11 -0.33 11.64
C HIS A 11 -9.71 0.29 11.96
N ALA A 12 -9.32 0.26 13.23
CA ALA A 12 -8.09 0.90 13.73
C ALA A 12 -6.83 0.00 13.64
N ALA A 13 -6.88 -1.11 12.90
CA ALA A 13 -5.79 -2.08 12.84
C ALA A 13 -4.47 -1.48 12.32
N TYR A 14 -4.54 -0.47 11.42
CA TYR A 14 -3.35 0.19 10.87
C TYR A 14 -2.91 1.44 11.67
N TYR A 15 -3.73 1.90 12.64
CA TYR A 15 -3.60 3.25 13.18
C TYR A 15 -2.46 3.38 14.18
N SER A 16 -1.47 4.18 13.82
CA SER A 16 -0.43 4.76 14.69
C SER A 16 0.13 6.00 14.01
N ASP A 17 0.71 6.94 14.77
CA ASP A 17 1.30 8.17 14.19
C ASP A 17 2.34 7.85 13.11
N LYS A 18 3.15 6.81 13.34
CA LYS A 18 4.15 6.33 12.37
C LYS A 18 3.51 5.77 11.10
N ALA A 19 2.47 4.94 11.23
CA ALA A 19 1.81 4.34 10.08
C ALA A 19 1.09 5.40 9.22
N ILE A 20 0.43 6.37 9.86
CA ILE A 20 -0.22 7.50 9.18
C ILE A 20 0.80 8.35 8.42
N SER A 21 1.97 8.60 9.00
CA SER A 21 3.04 9.35 8.33
C SER A 21 3.69 8.56 7.18
N ASP A 22 3.89 7.25 7.34
CA ASP A 22 4.63 6.42 6.37
C ASP A 22 3.82 6.06 5.13
N LEU A 23 2.52 5.80 5.31
CA LEU A 23 1.65 5.31 4.24
C LEU A 23 1.70 6.18 2.96
N PRO A 24 1.47 7.51 3.02
CA PRO A 24 1.49 8.35 1.83
C PRO A 24 2.89 8.41 1.19
N VAL A 25 3.96 8.35 1.98
CA VAL A 25 5.34 8.33 1.47
C VAL A 25 5.58 7.09 0.62
N ARG A 26 5.20 5.92 1.13
CA ARG A 26 5.34 4.64 0.38
C ARG A 26 4.51 4.65 -0.89
N CYS A 27 3.28 5.16 -0.85
CA CYS A 27 2.45 5.32 -2.04
C CYS A 27 3.10 6.24 -3.07
N GLY A 28 3.61 7.39 -2.65
CA GLY A 28 4.31 8.34 -3.54
C GLY A 28 5.57 7.74 -4.18
N GLN A 29 6.34 6.97 -3.41
CA GLN A 29 7.54 6.28 -3.92
C GLN A 29 7.20 5.26 -5.02
N GLU A 30 6.15 4.46 -4.87
CA GLU A 30 5.71 3.52 -5.92
C GLU A 30 5.24 4.24 -7.19
N VAL A 31 4.52 5.36 -7.06
CA VAL A 31 4.11 6.18 -8.20
C VAL A 31 5.33 6.70 -8.96
N VAL A 32 6.29 7.29 -8.26
CA VAL A 32 7.54 7.78 -8.86
C VAL A 32 8.30 6.64 -9.54
N ARG A 33 8.37 5.46 -8.91
CA ARG A 33 9.05 4.29 -9.49
C ARG A 33 8.49 3.90 -10.85
N VAL A 34 7.16 3.76 -10.95
CA VAL A 34 6.49 3.40 -12.22
C VAL A 34 6.67 4.50 -13.27
N LEU A 35 6.46 5.76 -12.90
CA LEU A 35 6.63 6.88 -13.84
C LEU A 35 8.08 7.08 -14.30
N SER A 36 9.04 6.60 -13.52
CA SER A 36 10.47 6.58 -13.89
C SER A 36 10.85 5.34 -14.71
N GLY A 37 9.91 4.45 -15.01
CA GLY A 37 10.12 3.26 -15.85
C GLY A 37 10.62 2.03 -15.11
N TYR A 38 10.45 1.96 -13.79
CA TYR A 38 10.83 0.82 -12.96
C TYR A 38 9.61 0.04 -12.45
N LYS A 39 9.77 -1.26 -12.20
CA LYS A 39 8.72 -2.12 -11.63
C LYS A 39 8.39 -1.68 -10.19
N PRO A 40 7.12 -1.71 -9.75
CA PRO A 40 6.78 -1.51 -8.34
C PRO A 40 7.52 -2.51 -7.43
N LEU A 41 7.87 -2.12 -6.20
CA LEU A 41 8.45 -3.08 -5.24
C LEU A 41 7.39 -4.09 -4.78
N ASN A 42 6.19 -3.59 -4.53
CA ASN A 42 5.06 -4.36 -4.01
C ASN A 42 4.06 -4.67 -5.13
N LEU A 43 4.50 -5.36 -6.17
CA LEU A 43 3.68 -5.68 -7.34
C LEU A 43 2.64 -6.76 -7.03
N VAL A 44 1.36 -6.38 -6.99
CA VAL A 44 0.23 -7.30 -6.73
C VAL A 44 -0.34 -7.91 -8.02
N ASN A 45 -0.22 -7.20 -9.15
CA ASN A 45 -0.83 -7.54 -10.44
C ASN A 45 0.24 -7.79 -11.52
N PRO A 46 0.89 -8.98 -11.60
CA PRO A 46 1.99 -9.24 -12.53
C PRO A 46 1.64 -9.03 -14.00
N GLU A 47 0.37 -9.21 -14.38
CA GLU A 47 -0.14 -9.03 -15.74
C GLU A 47 0.06 -7.61 -16.29
N VAL A 48 0.27 -6.61 -15.41
CA VAL A 48 0.56 -5.23 -15.82
C VAL A 48 1.90 -5.11 -16.54
N LEU A 49 2.85 -6.02 -16.28
CA LEU A 49 4.17 -6.01 -16.93
C LEU A 49 4.10 -6.31 -18.43
N ASN A 50 2.98 -6.90 -18.90
CA ASN A 50 2.73 -7.08 -20.34
C ASN A 50 2.22 -5.80 -21.01
N LYS A 51 1.88 -4.77 -20.24
CA LYS A 51 1.29 -3.51 -20.74
C LYS A 51 2.29 -2.34 -20.74
N LEU A 52 3.32 -2.41 -19.91
CA LEU A 52 4.30 -1.34 -19.73
C LEU A 52 5.73 -1.91 -19.76
N PRO A 53 6.67 -1.30 -20.50
CA PRO A 53 8.06 -1.75 -20.56
C PRO A 53 8.86 -1.28 -19.34
N LEU A 54 8.59 -1.87 -18.17
CA LEU A 54 9.24 -1.52 -16.90
C LEU A 54 10.52 -2.32 -16.65
N LYS A 55 11.55 -1.64 -16.15
CA LYS A 55 12.85 -2.22 -15.78
C LYS A 55 12.83 -2.76 -14.35
N GLU A 56 13.65 -3.76 -14.09
CA GLU A 56 14.02 -4.10 -12.70
C GLU A 56 14.95 -3.01 -12.13
N GLU A 57 14.92 -2.83 -10.81
CA GLU A 57 15.81 -1.91 -10.09
C GLU A 57 17.27 -2.40 -10.14
#